data_AF-A0A354B498-F1
#
_entry.id   AF-A0A354B498-F1
#
_cell.length_a   1.000
_cell.length_b   1.000
_cell.length_c   1.000
_cell.angle_alpha   90.00
_cell.angle_beta   90.00
_cell.angle_gamma   90.00
#
_symmetry.space_group_name_H-M   'P 1'
#
loop_
_entity.id
_entity.type
_entity.pdbx_description
1 polymer ?
#
loop_
_entity_poly.entity_id
_entity_poly.type
_entity_poly.pdbx_seq_one_letter_code
_entity_poly.pdbx_strand_id
1 'polypeptide(L)'
;SYDVVIVDGSDPAGPAEGLFNRAFFEHCRRILKPGGVFATQSESPEAFRQVHLDTVRLLRQVFGHADPLYGWVPMYPSGWWSWTFAATDGPRYLRPQAERAAAVAAGCQIWSPRWQRGGFEAVPAAIERELQAPAAAS
;
A
#
# COMPACT_ATOMS: atom_id res chain seq x y z
N SER A 1 -3.74 21.04 1.45
CA SER A 1 -2.79 19.92 1.57
C SER A 1 -3.07 19.11 2.82
N TYR A 2 -2.73 17.83 2.83
CA TYR A 2 -3.07 16.86 3.87
C TYR A 2 -1.83 16.17 4.42
N ASP A 3 -1.88 15.77 5.70
CA ASP A 3 -0.84 14.95 6.34
C ASP A 3 -0.99 13.47 5.95
N VAL A 4 -2.21 13.02 5.70
CA VAL A 4 -2.50 11.65 5.28
C VAL A 4 -3.57 11.67 4.19
N VAL A 5 -3.39 10.85 3.16
CA VAL A 5 -4.41 10.55 2.15
C VAL A 5 -4.61 9.03 2.14
N ILE A 6 -5.84 8.59 2.39
CA ILE A 6 -6.21 7.17 2.32
C ILE A 6 -7.26 7.05 1.22
N VAL A 7 -6.99 6.19 0.24
CA VAL A 7 -7.94 5.87 -0.84
C VAL A 7 -8.51 4.49 -0.55
N ASP A 8 -9.79 4.48 -0.20
CA ASP A 8 -10.59 3.27 0.01
C ASP A 8 -11.66 3.22 -1.07
N GLY A 9 -11.32 2.60 -2.20
CA GLY A 9 -12.18 2.52 -3.39
C GLY A 9 -12.34 1.07 -3.83
N SER A 10 -13.50 0.76 -4.42
CA SER A 10 -13.79 -0.56 -4.99
C SER A 10 -12.87 -0.90 -6.17
N ASP A 11 -12.69 -2.20 -6.42
CA ASP A 11 -11.86 -2.77 -7.49
C ASP A 11 -12.04 -2.03 -8.83
N PRO A 12 -10.97 -1.93 -9.65
CA PRO A 12 -11.00 -1.31 -10.96
C PRO A 12 -11.75 -2.19 -11.98
N ALA A 13 -13.05 -2.36 -11.81
CA ALA A 13 -13.95 -2.91 -12.81
C ALA A 13 -14.92 -1.81 -13.26
N GLY A 14 -14.95 -1.50 -14.56
CA GLY A 14 -15.80 -0.45 -15.11
C GLY A 14 -15.25 0.97 -14.87
N PRO A 15 -16.05 1.98 -14.47
CA PRO A 15 -15.64 3.40 -14.44
C PRO A 15 -14.42 3.73 -13.55
N ALA A 16 -13.94 2.78 -12.74
CA ALA A 16 -12.73 2.89 -11.91
C ALA A 16 -11.42 2.53 -12.63
N GLU A 17 -11.46 1.99 -13.85
CA GLU A 17 -10.27 1.66 -14.67
C GLU A 17 -9.41 2.91 -14.98
N GLY A 18 -10.05 4.09 -15.02
CA GLY A 18 -9.38 5.39 -15.16
C GLY A 18 -9.00 6.08 -13.85
N LEU A 19 -9.39 5.54 -12.68
CA LEU A 19 -9.14 6.15 -11.37
C LEU A 19 -7.78 5.78 -10.80
N PHE A 20 -7.26 4.58 -11.03
CA PHE A 20 -5.98 4.13 -10.47
C PHE A 20 -4.82 4.22 -11.47
N ASN A 21 -4.70 5.38 -12.11
CA ASN A 21 -3.62 5.66 -13.05
C ASN A 21 -2.58 6.63 -12.45
N ARG A 22 -1.48 6.82 -13.19
CA ARG A 22 -0.39 7.72 -12.80
C ARG A 22 -0.89 9.11 -12.40
N ALA A 23 -1.78 9.72 -13.20
CA ALA A 23 -2.23 11.08 -12.99
C ALA A 23 -2.99 11.22 -11.65
N PHE A 24 -3.81 10.23 -11.30
CA PHE A 24 -4.47 10.20 -10.00
C PHE A 24 -3.46 10.16 -8.84
N PHE A 25 -2.49 9.24 -8.88
CA PHE A 25 -1.48 9.16 -7.82
C PHE A 25 -0.60 10.41 -7.74
N GLU A 26 -0.28 11.05 -8.88
CA GLU A 26 0.42 12.34 -8.91
C GLU A 26 -0.42 13.48 -8.30
N HIS A 27 -1.74 13.48 -8.51
CA HIS A 27 -2.64 14.40 -7.83
C HIS A 27 -2.68 14.15 -6.31
N CYS A 28 -2.74 12.88 -5.87
CA CYS A 28 -2.65 12.52 -4.46
C CYS A 28 -1.31 12.99 -3.85
N ARG A 29 -0.19 12.76 -4.54
CA ARG A 29 1.12 13.25 -4.12
C ARG A 29 1.14 14.77 -4.01
N ARG A 30 0.57 15.50 -4.97
CA ARG A 30 0.56 16.98 -4.99
C ARG A 30 -0.16 17.58 -3.78
N ILE A 31 -1.20 16.91 -3.27
CA ILE A 31 -1.96 17.41 -2.11
C ILE A 31 -1.34 16.98 -0.77
N LEU A 32 -0.30 16.14 -0.74
CA LEU A 32 0.41 15.81 0.50
C LEU A 32 1.30 16.96 0.96
N LYS A 33 1.36 17.16 2.28
CA LYS A 33 2.40 17.99 2.91
C LYS A 33 3.74 17.23 2.91
N PRO A 34 4.88 17.93 3.08
CA PRO A 34 6.14 17.28 3.46
C PRO A 34 5.93 16.39 4.69
N GLY A 35 6.45 15.16 4.68
CA GLY A 35 6.20 14.17 5.74
C GLY A 35 4.84 13.48 5.67
N GLY A 36 4.03 13.75 4.64
CA GLY A 36 2.73 13.14 4.44
C GLY A 36 2.80 11.69 3.94
N VAL A 37 1.77 10.91 4.27
CA VAL A 37 1.66 9.49 3.88
C VAL A 37 0.43 9.27 2.99
N PHE A 38 0.62 8.54 1.90
CA PHE A 38 -0.44 8.00 1.07
C PHE A 38 -0.66 6.52 1.39
N ALA A 39 -1.89 6.04 1.35
CA ALA A 39 -2.21 4.62 1.43
C ALA A 39 -3.40 4.26 0.52
N THR A 40 -3.35 3.10 -0.10
CA THR A 40 -4.45 2.53 -0.90
C THR A 40 -4.43 1.00 -0.81
N GLN A 41 -5.58 0.36 -1.03
CA GLN A 41 -5.62 -1.07 -1.34
C GLN A 41 -4.82 -1.33 -2.64
N SER A 42 -4.13 -2.47 -2.72
CA SER A 42 -3.29 -2.84 -3.88
C SER A 42 -3.50 -4.28 -4.34
N GLU A 43 -4.74 -4.76 -4.22
CA GLU A 43 -5.23 -6.06 -4.64
C GLU A 43 -4.60 -7.26 -3.94
N SER A 44 -5.13 -8.45 -4.22
CA SER A 44 -4.53 -9.72 -3.79
C SER A 44 -3.22 -9.98 -4.56
N PRO A 45 -2.09 -10.23 -3.87
CA PRO A 45 -0.85 -10.61 -4.54
C PRO A 45 -0.91 -12.00 -5.19
N GLU A 46 -1.95 -12.79 -4.90
CA GLU A 46 -2.14 -14.14 -5.44
C GLU A 46 -3.22 -14.16 -6.52
N ALA A 47 -4.44 -13.69 -6.21
CA ALA A 47 -5.55 -13.72 -7.15
C ALA A 47 -5.40 -12.70 -8.28
N PHE A 48 -4.78 -11.54 -8.01
CA PHE A 48 -4.62 -10.43 -8.95
C PHE A 48 -3.17 -9.95 -9.04
N ARG A 49 -2.25 -10.92 -9.12
CA ARG A 49 -0.79 -10.70 -9.06
C ARG A 49 -0.29 -9.55 -9.92
N GLN A 50 -0.68 -9.48 -11.19
CA GLN A 50 -0.17 -8.47 -12.11
C GLN A 50 -0.62 -7.05 -11.71
N VAL A 51 -1.90 -6.88 -11.34
CA VAL A 51 -2.45 -5.60 -10.88
C VAL A 51 -1.75 -5.15 -9.60
N HIS A 52 -1.51 -6.07 -8.67
CA HIS A 52 -0.75 -5.81 -7.46
C HIS A 52 0.67 -5.29 -7.77
N LEU A 53 1.43 -6.02 -8.61
CA LEU A 53 2.79 -5.65 -8.98
C LEU A 53 2.85 -4.28 -9.67
N ASP A 54 1.95 -4.01 -10.61
CA ASP A 54 1.93 -2.77 -11.37
C ASP A 54 1.53 -1.58 -10.49
N THR A 55 0.59 -1.78 -9.56
CA THR A 55 0.21 -0.76 -8.57
C THR A 55 1.38 -0.39 -7.67
N VAL A 56 2.06 -1.39 -7.08
CA VAL A 56 3.22 -1.13 -6.19
C VAL A 56 4.34 -0.44 -6.97
N ARG A 57 4.66 -0.88 -8.20
CA ARG A 57 5.68 -0.25 -9.05
C ARG A 57 5.33 1.19 -9.40
N LEU A 58 4.08 1.45 -9.77
CA LEU A 58 3.61 2.80 -10.09
C LEU A 58 3.70 3.73 -8.87
N LEU A 59 3.29 3.25 -7.69
CA LEU A 59 3.42 4.02 -6.46
C LEU A 59 4.89 4.30 -6.11
N ARG A 60 5.80 3.35 -6.30
CA ARG A 60 7.25 3.58 -6.15
C ARG A 60 7.76 4.65 -7.12
N GLN A 61 7.30 4.66 -8.37
CA GLN A 61 7.68 5.68 -9.35
C GLN A 61 7.13 7.07 -9.00
N VAL A 62 5.90 7.14 -8.49
CA VAL A 62 5.24 8.43 -8.17
C VAL A 62 5.77 9.01 -6.85
N PHE A 63 5.92 8.19 -5.82
CA PHE A 63 6.27 8.65 -4.47
C PHE A 63 7.74 8.45 -4.10
N GLY A 64 8.47 7.53 -4.74
CA GLY A 64 9.87 7.21 -4.39
C GLY A 64 9.99 6.15 -3.29
N HIS A 65 9.11 6.17 -2.29
CA HIS A 65 8.97 5.10 -1.31
C HIS A 65 7.55 4.54 -1.36
N ALA A 66 7.41 3.23 -1.56
CA ALA A 66 6.14 2.54 -1.42
C ALA A 66 6.34 1.07 -1.04
N ASP A 67 5.67 0.64 0.02
CA ASP A 67 5.76 -0.70 0.60
C ASP A 67 4.36 -1.30 0.81
N PRO A 68 4.09 -2.50 0.27
CA PRO A 68 2.87 -3.22 0.54
C PRO A 68 2.89 -3.81 1.95
N LEU A 69 1.81 -3.58 2.69
CA LEU A 69 1.45 -4.32 3.90
C LEU A 69 0.50 -5.44 3.49
N TYR A 70 0.83 -6.67 3.85
CA TYR A 70 0.01 -7.84 3.57
C TYR A 70 -0.80 -8.27 4.80
N GLY A 71 -2.03 -8.72 4.58
CA GLY A 71 -2.91 -9.21 5.63
C GLY A 71 -3.95 -10.19 5.14
N TRP A 72 -4.56 -10.92 6.07
CA TRP A 72 -5.58 -11.93 5.76
C TRP A 72 -6.98 -11.33 5.89
N VAL A 73 -7.80 -11.52 4.85
CA VAL A 73 -9.17 -11.03 4.74
C VAL A 73 -10.01 -12.13 4.07
N PRO A 74 -10.65 -13.04 4.84
CA PRO A 74 -11.17 -14.31 4.31
C PRO A 74 -12.23 -14.18 3.20
N MET A 75 -12.96 -13.08 3.18
CA MET A 75 -14.00 -12.80 2.19
C MET A 75 -13.45 -12.21 0.88
N TYR A 76 -12.18 -11.80 0.85
CA TYR A 76 -11.55 -11.26 -0.36
C TYR A 76 -10.87 -12.38 -1.16
N PRO A 77 -10.67 -12.19 -2.48
CA PRO A 77 -10.00 -13.18 -3.33
C PRO A 77 -8.67 -13.68 -2.75
N SER A 78 -8.48 -15.00 -2.80
CA SER A 78 -7.41 -15.79 -2.14
C SER A 78 -7.36 -15.72 -0.60
N GLY A 79 -8.18 -14.88 0.05
CA GLY A 79 -8.08 -14.58 1.47
C GLY A 79 -6.85 -13.73 1.84
N TRP A 80 -5.99 -13.41 0.88
CA TRP A 80 -4.75 -12.68 1.10
C TRP A 80 -4.79 -11.35 0.36
N TRP A 81 -4.70 -10.26 1.10
CA TRP A 81 -4.88 -8.91 0.59
C TRP A 81 -3.68 -8.01 0.88
N SER A 82 -3.60 -6.89 0.18
CA SER A 82 -2.53 -5.92 0.36
C SER A 82 -3.03 -4.47 0.39
N TRP A 83 -2.31 -3.66 1.17
CA TRP A 83 -2.44 -2.21 1.20
C TRP A 83 -1.07 -1.60 1.02
N THR A 84 -0.87 -0.77 0.00
CA THR A 84 0.42 -0.12 -0.24
C THR A 84 0.44 1.25 0.40
N PHE A 85 1.45 1.46 1.25
CA PHE A 85 1.75 2.75 1.87
C PHE A 85 2.87 3.42 1.09
N ALA A 86 2.79 4.73 0.88
CA ALA A 86 3.76 5.50 0.11
C ALA A 86 4.04 6.89 0.70
N ALA A 87 5.24 7.40 0.46
CA ALA A 87 5.69 8.71 0.95
C ALA A 87 6.83 9.26 0.09
N THR A 88 7.01 10.59 0.10
CA THR A 88 8.02 11.29 -0.73
C THR A 88 9.37 11.50 -0.06
N ASP A 89 9.44 11.47 1.27
CA ASP A 89 10.61 11.82 2.06
C ASP A 89 11.20 10.65 2.87
N GLY A 90 10.50 9.52 2.90
CA GLY A 90 10.98 8.28 3.51
C GLY A 90 9.84 7.37 3.99
N PRO A 91 10.10 6.07 4.22
CA PRO A 91 9.07 5.08 4.56
C PRO A 91 8.67 5.14 6.04
N ARG A 92 8.26 6.33 6.51
CA ARG A 92 7.95 6.59 7.93
C ARG A 92 6.76 5.79 8.45
N TYR A 93 5.89 5.35 7.54
CA TYR A 93 4.76 4.45 7.82
C TYR A 93 5.20 3.07 8.34
N LEU A 94 6.46 2.66 8.14
CA LEU A 94 6.99 1.42 8.71
C LEU A 94 7.18 1.49 10.23
N ARG A 95 7.30 2.70 10.80
CA ARG A 95 7.65 2.91 12.21
C ARG A 95 6.52 3.63 12.95
N PRO A 96 5.59 2.89 13.59
CA PRO A 96 4.52 3.50 14.35
C PRO A 96 5.06 4.23 15.59
N GLN A 97 4.46 5.37 15.94
CA GLN A 97 4.82 6.10 17.17
C GLN A 97 4.31 5.35 18.40
N ALA A 98 5.19 4.97 19.32
CA ALA A 98 4.89 4.04 20.40
C ALA A 98 3.67 4.41 21.25
N GLU A 99 3.56 5.66 21.68
CA GLU A 99 2.45 6.13 22.52
C GLU A 99 1.10 6.08 21.78
N ARG A 100 1.06 6.64 20.56
CA ARG A 100 -0.15 6.63 19.71
C ARG A 100 -0.56 5.21 19.35
N ALA A 101 0.43 4.35 19.09
CA ALA A 101 0.21 2.96 18.78
C ALA A 101 -0.37 2.19 19.96
N ALA A 102 0.11 2.42 21.19
CA ALA A 102 -0.43 1.81 22.39
C ALA A 102 -1.91 2.19 22.59
N ALA A 103 -2.26 3.46 22.36
CA ALA A 103 -3.64 3.92 22.46
C ALA A 103 -4.58 3.22 21.47
N VAL A 104 -4.16 3.03 20.20
CA VAL A 104 -4.96 2.32 19.19
C VAL A 104 -5.03 0.83 19.50
N ALA A 105 -3.91 0.21 19.85
CA ALA A 105 -3.83 -1.23 20.12
C ALA A 105 -4.66 -1.66 21.35
N ALA A 106 -4.90 -0.75 22.30
CA ALA A 106 -5.72 -1.05 23.49
C ALA A 106 -7.19 -1.40 23.14
N GLY A 107 -7.71 -0.87 22.02
CA GLY A 107 -9.09 -1.11 21.58
C GLY A 107 -9.23 -1.80 20.22
N CYS A 108 -8.15 -1.98 19.47
CA CYS A 108 -8.20 -2.59 18.14
C CYS A 108 -8.11 -4.12 18.23
N GLN A 109 -9.04 -4.82 17.58
CA GLN A 109 -9.08 -6.29 17.57
C GLN A 109 -8.07 -6.92 16.60
N ILE A 110 -7.63 -6.17 15.57
CA ILE A 110 -6.79 -6.69 14.48
C ILE A 110 -5.41 -6.05 14.53
N TRP A 111 -5.35 -4.72 14.49
CA TRP A 111 -4.09 -4.01 14.34
C TRP A 111 -3.32 -3.93 15.66
N SER A 112 -2.01 -4.17 15.57
CA SER A 112 -1.02 -3.88 16.61
C SER A 112 0.32 -3.57 15.94
N PRO A 113 1.30 -2.95 16.64
CA PRO A 113 2.64 -2.75 16.09
C PRO A 113 3.32 -4.05 15.66
N ARG A 114 3.04 -5.16 16.37
CA ARG A 114 3.53 -6.49 16.00
C ARG A 114 2.91 -6.96 14.69
N TRP A 115 1.58 -6.82 14.54
CA TRP A 115 0.86 -7.21 13.34
C TRP A 115 1.32 -6.39 12.12
N GLN A 116 1.43 -5.07 12.27
CA GLN A 116 1.90 -4.19 11.21
C GLN A 116 3.31 -4.57 10.72
N ARG A 117 4.25 -4.77 11.66
CA ARG A 117 5.62 -5.18 11.31
C ARG A 117 5.59 -6.50 10.53
N GLY A 118 4.85 -7.50 11.02
CA GLY A 118 4.67 -8.76 10.32
C GLY A 118 4.08 -8.59 8.92
N GLY A 119 3.06 -7.73 8.75
CA GLY A 119 2.44 -7.47 7.46
C GLY A 119 3.38 -6.82 6.43
N PHE A 120 4.27 -5.93 6.86
CA PHE A 120 5.30 -5.35 5.98
C PHE A 120 6.46 -6.31 5.70
N GLU A 121 6.81 -7.20 6.64
CA GLU A 121 7.93 -8.13 6.51
C GLU A 121 7.54 -9.46 5.81
N ALA A 122 6.26 -9.81 5.77
CA ALA A 122 5.76 -11.07 5.22
C ALA A 122 5.56 -11.04 3.69
N VAL A 123 6.50 -10.46 2.94
CA VAL A 123 6.48 -10.46 1.47
C VAL A 123 7.00 -11.81 0.95
N PRO A 124 6.26 -12.59 0.15
CA PRO A 124 6.84 -13.82 -0.40
C PRO A 124 7.97 -13.54 -1.38
N ALA A 125 8.99 -14.39 -1.33
CA ALA A 125 10.19 -14.25 -2.16
C ALA A 125 9.89 -14.16 -3.67
N ALA A 126 8.83 -14.82 -4.16
CA ALA A 126 8.44 -14.70 -5.57
C ALA A 126 7.93 -13.29 -5.91
N ILE A 127 7.09 -12.69 -5.06
CA ILE A 127 6.60 -11.32 -5.24
C ILE A 127 7.75 -10.33 -5.09
N GLU A 128 8.60 -10.52 -4.07
CA GLU A 128 9.76 -9.67 -3.84
C GLU A 128 10.71 -9.64 -5.04
N ARG A 129 11.05 -10.80 -5.61
CA ARG A 129 11.88 -10.88 -6.82
C ARG A 129 11.25 -10.12 -8.00
N GLU A 130 9.95 -10.24 -8.21
CA GLU A 130 9.27 -9.53 -9.30
C GLU A 130 9.20 -8.01 -9.06
N LEU A 131 9.00 -7.58 -7.81
CA LEU A 131 9.01 -6.17 -7.44
C LEU A 131 10.41 -5.53 -7.57
N GLN A 132 11.48 -6.33 -7.48
CA GLN A 132 12.87 -5.91 -7.67
C GLN A 132 13.34 -6.02 -9.13
N ALA A 133 12.66 -6.84 -9.95
CA ALA A 133 12.97 -6.97 -11.36
C ALA A 133 12.74 -5.64 -12.09
N PRO A 134 13.58 -5.29 -13.09
CA PRO A 134 13.29 -4.18 -13.98
C PRO A 134 11.91 -4.39 -14.62
N ALA A 135 11.13 -3.32 -14.77
CA ALA A 135 9.91 -3.40 -15.56
C ALA A 135 10.27 -3.94 -16.95
N ALA A 136 9.62 -5.02 -17.39
CA ALA A 136 9.86 -5.57 -18.72
C ALA A 136 9.62 -4.44 -19.73
N ALA A 137 10.60 -4.20 -20.61
CA ALA A 137 10.46 -3.22 -21.67
C ALA A 137 9.31 -3.68 -22.59
N SER A 138 8.21 -2.94 -22.58
CA SER A 138 7.09 -3.06 -23.52
C SER A 138 7.38 -2.24 -24.78
#